data_AF-A0A348NZ28-F1
#
_entry.id   AF-A0A348NZ28-F1
#
_cell.length_a   1.000
_cell.length_b   1.000
_cell.length_c   1.000
_cell.angle_alpha   90.00
_cell.angle_beta   90.00
_cell.angle_gamma   90.00
#
_symmetry.space_group_name_H-M   'P 1'
#
loop_
_entity.id
_entity.type
_entity.pdbx_description
1 polymer ?
#
loop_
_entity_poly.entity_id
_entity_poly.type
_entity_poly.pdbx_seq_one_letter_code
_entity_poly.pdbx_strand_id
1 'polypeptide(L)'
;MTLDQYISSISARYKLGNATEHSFRGDLQQLIESMEPGIRATNEPKRQKCGAPDYILTRKDIPVGFIEAKDIGDPDLDGKKANKEQFDRYKSTKNPFIFTDYLSFHFYSNGVFSTKVTLGEVRNGKIVPLPNSFESFTYLFKYFCTHLEQTIKSPKQLAELMAARARLLADIIEKALLSDEETQENSSLKDQMNAFKEILIHDITPKAFADVYAQTIAYGMFAARLHDTNLDS
;
A
#
# COMPACT_ATOMS: atom_id res chain seq x y z
N MET A 1 -10.06 -9.27 -21.33
CA MET A 1 -9.05 -10.34 -21.46
C MET A 1 -9.30 -11.40 -20.39
N THR A 2 -9.46 -12.66 -20.79
CA THR A 2 -9.57 -13.81 -19.86
C THR A 2 -8.19 -14.39 -19.53
N LEU A 3 -8.10 -15.25 -18.52
CA LEU A 3 -6.85 -15.94 -18.18
C LEU A 3 -6.35 -16.85 -19.30
N ASP A 4 -7.24 -17.53 -20.02
CA ASP A 4 -6.87 -18.33 -21.21
C ASP A 4 -6.28 -17.47 -22.33
N GLN A 5 -6.89 -16.31 -22.59
CA GLN A 5 -6.39 -15.35 -23.55
C GLN A 5 -5.03 -14.79 -23.13
N TYR A 6 -4.86 -14.54 -21.83
CA TYR A 6 -3.60 -14.10 -21.26
C TYR A 6 -2.49 -15.13 -21.44
N ILE A 7 -2.70 -16.38 -21.02
CA ILE A 7 -1.70 -17.44 -21.22
C ILE A 7 -1.39 -17.65 -22.70
N SER A 8 -2.40 -17.57 -23.58
CA SER A 8 -2.21 -17.68 -25.03
C SER A 8 -1.34 -16.55 -25.58
N SER A 9 -1.59 -15.30 -25.15
CA SER A 9 -0.82 -14.13 -25.59
C SER A 9 0.64 -14.21 -25.16
N ILE A 10 0.89 -14.46 -23.87
CA ILE A 10 2.27 -14.57 -23.35
C ILE A 10 3.00 -15.77 -23.96
N SER A 11 2.31 -16.89 -24.22
CA SER A 11 2.90 -18.07 -24.87
C SER A 11 3.32 -17.78 -26.31
N ALA A 12 2.49 -17.05 -27.06
CA ALA A 12 2.82 -16.62 -28.41
C ALA A 12 4.07 -15.72 -28.43
N ARG A 13 4.17 -14.75 -27.51
CA ARG A 13 5.36 -13.88 -27.39
C ARG A 13 6.59 -14.62 -26.94
N TYR A 14 6.47 -15.48 -25.93
CA TYR A 14 7.57 -16.29 -25.41
C TYR A 14 8.20 -17.16 -26.51
N LYS A 15 7.37 -17.75 -27.37
CA LYS A 15 7.81 -18.59 -28.49
C LYS A 15 8.65 -17.84 -29.54
N LEU A 16 8.51 -16.52 -29.65
CA LEU A 16 9.31 -15.71 -30.59
C LEU A 16 10.78 -15.62 -30.16
N GLY A 17 11.10 -15.90 -28.90
CA GLY A 17 12.48 -15.99 -28.38
C GLY A 17 13.24 -14.66 -28.32
N ASN A 18 12.60 -13.54 -28.68
CA ASN A 18 13.16 -12.19 -28.62
C ASN A 18 12.45 -11.29 -27.58
N ALA A 19 11.60 -11.88 -26.75
CA ALA A 19 10.87 -11.17 -25.71
C ALA A 19 11.78 -10.85 -24.51
N THR A 20 11.72 -9.62 -24.05
CA THR A 20 12.28 -9.17 -22.76
C THR A 20 11.16 -9.00 -21.73
N GLU A 21 11.48 -8.72 -20.47
CA GLU A 21 10.52 -8.40 -19.42
C GLU A 21 9.42 -7.42 -19.88
N HIS A 22 9.79 -6.35 -20.60
CA HIS A 22 8.86 -5.34 -21.10
C HIS A 22 7.82 -5.87 -22.10
N SER A 23 8.13 -6.98 -22.78
CA SER A 23 7.30 -7.52 -23.87
C SER A 23 5.96 -8.08 -23.37
N PHE A 24 5.88 -8.47 -22.09
CA PHE A 24 4.69 -9.04 -21.46
C PHE A 24 3.87 -8.00 -20.69
N ARG A 25 4.39 -6.77 -20.54
CA ARG A 25 3.78 -5.77 -19.66
C ARG A 25 2.38 -5.36 -20.08
N GLY A 26 2.19 -5.17 -21.39
CA GLY A 26 0.87 -4.86 -21.96
C GLY A 26 -0.18 -5.95 -21.73
N ASP A 27 0.22 -7.23 -21.80
CA ASP A 27 -0.71 -8.34 -21.55
C ASP A 27 -1.13 -8.40 -20.08
N LEU A 28 -0.18 -8.19 -19.16
CA LEU A 28 -0.47 -8.15 -17.73
C LEU A 28 -1.37 -6.97 -17.36
N GLN A 29 -1.11 -5.78 -17.92
CA GLN A 29 -1.98 -4.62 -17.73
C GLN A 29 -3.41 -4.90 -18.18
N GLN A 30 -3.59 -5.44 -19.39
CA GLN A 30 -4.92 -5.77 -19.92
C GLN A 30 -5.62 -6.83 -19.08
N LEU A 31 -4.91 -7.84 -18.58
CA LEU A 31 -5.46 -8.83 -17.67
C LEU A 31 -5.98 -8.17 -16.39
N ILE A 32 -5.16 -7.34 -15.74
CA ILE A 32 -5.51 -6.68 -14.47
C ILE A 32 -6.77 -5.82 -14.61
N GLU A 33 -6.79 -4.94 -15.62
CA GLU A 33 -7.90 -4.01 -15.85
C GLU A 33 -9.17 -4.75 -16.32
N SER A 34 -9.02 -5.93 -16.94
CA SER A 34 -10.15 -6.79 -17.27
C SER A 34 -10.71 -7.55 -16.07
N MET A 35 -9.84 -8.01 -15.16
CA MET A 35 -10.26 -8.75 -13.97
C MET A 35 -10.93 -7.87 -12.94
N GLU A 36 -10.46 -6.63 -12.79
CA GLU A 36 -11.13 -5.61 -11.98
C GLU A 36 -11.26 -4.25 -12.70
N PRO A 37 -12.42 -3.97 -13.33
CA PRO A 37 -12.65 -2.72 -14.06
C PRO A 37 -12.54 -1.43 -13.23
N GLY A 38 -12.61 -1.54 -11.90
CA GLY A 38 -12.40 -0.42 -10.98
C GLY A 38 -10.93 -0.13 -10.65
N ILE A 39 -10.00 -0.95 -11.16
CA ILE A 39 -8.56 -0.79 -10.97
C ILE A 39 -7.93 -0.32 -12.28
N ARG A 40 -7.11 0.72 -12.18
CA ARG A 40 -6.22 1.16 -13.25
C ARG A 40 -4.80 0.71 -12.93
N ALA A 41 -4.17 0.01 -13.87
CA ALA A 41 -2.79 -0.45 -13.76
C ALA A 41 -1.88 0.50 -14.54
N THR A 42 -1.13 1.33 -13.82
CA THR A 42 -0.15 2.24 -14.44
C THR A 42 1.21 1.56 -14.50
N ASN A 43 1.69 1.24 -15.70
CA ASN A 43 3.05 0.78 -15.91
C ASN A 43 4.05 1.95 -15.89
N GLU A 44 5.25 1.73 -15.36
CA GLU A 44 6.32 2.74 -15.24
C GLU A 44 5.84 4.08 -14.63
N PRO A 45 5.25 4.04 -13.42
CA PRO A 45 4.84 5.23 -12.71
C PRO A 45 6.03 6.18 -12.45
N LYS A 46 5.74 7.47 -12.26
CA LYS A 46 6.74 8.40 -11.71
C LYS A 46 7.26 7.86 -10.37
N ARG A 47 8.58 7.98 -10.16
CA ARG A 47 9.27 7.54 -8.93
C ARG A 47 8.49 7.95 -7.68
N GLN A 48 8.20 6.98 -6.83
CA GLN A 48 7.57 7.19 -5.53
C GLN A 48 8.57 7.07 -4.39
N LYS A 49 8.18 7.46 -3.17
CA LYS A 49 9.01 7.31 -1.96
C LYS A 49 9.41 5.84 -1.71
N CYS A 50 8.60 4.89 -2.17
CA CYS A 50 8.85 3.46 -2.09
C CYS A 50 9.69 2.89 -3.25
N GLY A 51 10.20 3.74 -4.14
CA GLY A 51 10.90 3.33 -5.36
C GLY A 51 10.06 3.48 -6.62
N ALA A 52 10.45 2.79 -7.69
CA ALA A 52 9.72 2.72 -8.95
C ALA A 52 9.27 1.27 -9.17
N PRO A 53 8.05 0.90 -8.75
CA PRO A 53 7.49 -0.40 -9.11
C PRO A 53 7.17 -0.44 -10.59
N ASP A 54 7.14 -1.65 -11.15
CA ASP A 54 6.74 -1.83 -12.55
C ASP A 54 5.27 -1.43 -12.75
N TYR A 55 4.42 -1.71 -11.76
CA TYR A 55 3.03 -1.27 -11.76
C TYR A 55 2.60 -0.66 -10.43
N ILE A 56 1.79 0.38 -10.53
CA ILE A 56 0.91 0.83 -9.45
C ILE A 56 -0.52 0.52 -9.86
N LEU A 57 -1.21 -0.21 -8.99
CA LEU A 57 -2.63 -0.42 -9.10
C LEU A 57 -3.34 0.69 -8.34
N THR A 58 -4.26 1.40 -9.00
CA THR A 58 -5.00 2.51 -8.39
C THR A 58 -6.51 2.32 -8.53
N ARG A 59 -7.27 2.71 -7.51
CA ARG A 59 -8.73 2.80 -7.53
C ARG A 59 -9.11 4.24 -7.22
N LYS A 60 -9.76 4.94 -8.15
CA LYS A 60 -10.08 6.38 -8.00
C LYS A 60 -8.85 7.19 -7.56
N ASP A 61 -7.71 6.97 -8.23
CA ASP A 61 -6.40 7.59 -7.96
C ASP A 61 -5.74 7.23 -6.61
N ILE A 62 -6.34 6.34 -5.82
CA ILE A 62 -5.75 5.84 -4.57
C ILE A 62 -4.95 4.56 -4.85
N PRO A 63 -3.64 4.48 -4.51
CA PRO A 63 -2.84 3.27 -4.67
C PRO A 63 -3.38 2.11 -3.83
N VAL A 64 -3.75 1.00 -4.47
CA VAL A 64 -4.26 -0.21 -3.80
C VAL A 64 -3.19 -1.27 -3.59
N GLY A 65 -2.13 -1.24 -4.40
CA GLY A 65 -1.03 -2.17 -4.33
C GLY A 65 -0.04 -1.99 -5.47
N PHE A 66 1.07 -2.71 -5.37
CA PHE A 66 2.17 -2.66 -6.33
C PHE A 66 2.39 -4.02 -6.98
N ILE A 67 2.90 -4.05 -8.20
CA ILE A 67 3.37 -5.27 -8.84
C ILE A 67 4.80 -5.03 -9.33
N GLU A 68 5.69 -5.92 -8.95
CA GLU A 68 7.04 -6.02 -9.48
C GLU A 68 7.09 -7.26 -10.39
N ALA A 69 7.46 -7.05 -11.66
CA ALA A 69 7.55 -8.11 -12.64
C ALA A 69 9.02 -8.48 -12.89
N LYS A 70 9.27 -9.74 -13.25
CA LYS A 70 10.59 -10.27 -13.62
C LYS A 70 10.46 -11.10 -14.89
N ASP A 71 11.60 -11.51 -15.45
CA ASP A 71 11.62 -12.39 -16.61
C ASP A 71 10.93 -13.73 -16.31
N ILE A 72 10.22 -14.27 -17.30
CA ILE A 72 9.56 -15.58 -17.20
C ILE A 72 10.58 -16.64 -16.78
N GLY A 73 10.32 -17.34 -15.67
CA GLY A 73 11.23 -18.35 -15.12
C GLY A 73 12.30 -17.83 -14.18
N ASP A 74 12.24 -16.55 -13.75
CA ASP A 74 13.14 -16.02 -12.73
C ASP A 74 13.01 -16.80 -11.39
N PRO A 75 14.11 -17.32 -10.83
CA PRO A 75 14.07 -18.14 -9.62
C PRO A 75 13.96 -17.33 -8.31
N ASP A 76 14.04 -15.99 -8.34
CA ASP A 76 14.09 -15.10 -7.18
C ASP A 76 12.84 -14.22 -7.03
N LEU A 77 11.65 -14.81 -7.19
CA LEU A 77 10.37 -14.16 -6.86
C LEU A 77 10.14 -13.96 -5.35
N ASP A 78 10.96 -14.60 -4.51
CA ASP A 78 10.91 -14.47 -3.06
C ASP A 78 11.77 -13.30 -2.52
N GLY A 79 12.52 -12.60 -3.38
CA GLY A 79 13.35 -11.47 -2.98
C GLY A 79 14.52 -11.85 -2.05
N LYS A 80 15.10 -13.03 -2.21
CA LYS A 80 16.16 -13.56 -1.34
C LYS A 80 17.56 -13.27 -1.86
N LYS A 81 17.72 -12.93 -3.13
CA LYS A 81 19.03 -12.70 -3.77
C LYS A 81 19.10 -11.29 -4.36
N ALA A 82 19.09 -11.16 -5.68
CA ALA A 82 19.25 -9.90 -6.40
C ALA A 82 18.09 -8.94 -6.13
N ASN A 83 16.91 -9.48 -5.84
CA ASN A 83 15.70 -8.68 -5.64
C ASN A 83 15.50 -8.21 -4.18
N LYS A 84 16.44 -8.52 -3.27
CA LYS A 84 16.28 -8.29 -1.82
C LYS A 84 16.07 -6.81 -1.45
N GLU A 85 16.84 -5.90 -2.02
CA GLU A 85 16.71 -4.46 -1.69
C GLU A 85 15.36 -3.88 -2.15
N GLN A 86 14.90 -4.26 -3.34
CA GLN A 86 13.57 -3.86 -3.83
C GLN A 86 12.47 -4.44 -2.94
N PHE A 87 12.62 -5.71 -2.55
CA PHE A 87 11.67 -6.42 -1.70
C PHE A 87 11.58 -5.83 -0.29
N ASP A 88 12.71 -5.57 0.36
CA ASP A 88 12.75 -4.96 1.69
C ASP A 88 12.15 -3.55 1.68
N ARG A 89 12.37 -2.80 0.59
CA ARG A 89 11.74 -1.49 0.39
C ARG A 89 10.22 -1.59 0.29
N TYR A 90 9.66 -2.52 -0.49
CA TYR A 90 8.20 -2.69 -0.56
C TYR A 90 7.60 -3.17 0.74
N LYS A 91 8.25 -4.10 1.44
CA LYS A 91 7.83 -4.52 2.79
C LYS A 91 7.72 -3.35 3.76
N SER A 92 8.65 -2.39 3.70
CA SER A 92 8.64 -1.22 4.58
C SER A 92 7.40 -0.32 4.40
N THR A 93 6.77 -0.33 3.23
CA THR A 93 5.59 0.49 2.92
C THR A 93 4.31 -0.02 3.56
N LYS A 94 4.28 -1.29 3.99
CA LYS A 94 3.10 -2.03 4.46
C LYS A 94 1.94 -2.13 3.46
N ASN A 95 2.07 -1.57 2.25
CA ASN A 95 1.10 -1.75 1.18
C ASN A 95 1.16 -3.19 0.65
N PRO A 96 0.04 -3.74 0.16
CA PRO A 96 0.04 -5.00 -0.56
C PRO A 96 0.91 -4.90 -1.82
N PHE A 97 1.68 -5.94 -2.11
CA PHE A 97 2.44 -6.04 -3.35
C PHE A 97 2.50 -7.46 -3.88
N ILE A 98 2.74 -7.60 -5.18
CA ILE A 98 2.88 -8.88 -5.86
C ILE A 98 4.25 -8.93 -6.56
N PHE A 99 4.95 -10.05 -6.42
CA PHE A 99 6.07 -10.40 -7.30
C PHE A 99 5.62 -11.44 -8.31
N THR A 100 5.98 -11.24 -9.58
CA THR A 100 5.58 -12.19 -10.63
C THR A 100 6.62 -12.32 -11.73
N ASP A 101 6.74 -13.51 -12.29
CA ASP A 101 7.42 -13.78 -13.56
C ASP A 101 6.40 -13.93 -14.70
N TYR A 102 5.23 -13.27 -14.59
CA TYR A 102 4.07 -13.40 -15.48
C TYR A 102 3.33 -14.75 -15.43
N LEU A 103 3.88 -15.79 -14.80
CA LEU A 103 3.28 -17.11 -14.66
C LEU A 103 2.94 -17.45 -13.22
N SER A 104 3.85 -17.18 -12.30
CA SER A 104 3.71 -17.33 -10.86
C SER A 104 3.52 -15.96 -10.21
N PHE A 105 2.58 -15.87 -9.28
CA PHE A 105 2.22 -14.64 -8.59
C PHE A 105 2.36 -14.87 -7.09
N HIS A 106 3.30 -14.17 -6.46
CA HIS A 106 3.57 -14.23 -5.04
C HIS A 106 2.93 -13.00 -4.38
N PHE A 107 1.91 -13.24 -3.54
CA PHE A 107 1.15 -12.19 -2.90
C PHE A 107 1.73 -11.87 -1.53
N TYR A 108 1.95 -10.58 -1.27
CA TYR A 108 2.42 -10.06 0.00
C TYR A 108 1.43 -9.04 0.55
N SER A 109 1.17 -9.10 1.86
CA SER A 109 0.36 -8.13 2.59
C SER A 109 1.04 -7.80 3.90
N ASN A 110 1.04 -6.52 4.29
CA ASN A 110 1.70 -6.02 5.49
C ASN A 110 3.17 -6.45 5.59
N GLY A 111 3.86 -6.58 4.44
CA GLY A 111 5.25 -7.02 4.36
C GLY A 111 5.48 -8.52 4.62
N VAL A 112 4.42 -9.33 4.72
CA VAL A 112 4.49 -10.78 4.96
C VAL A 112 3.99 -11.53 3.72
N PHE A 113 4.64 -12.65 3.41
CA PHE A 113 4.17 -13.58 2.37
C PHE A 113 2.80 -14.12 2.76
N SER A 114 1.81 -13.94 1.87
CA SER A 114 0.46 -14.44 2.08
C SER A 114 0.26 -15.78 1.39
N THR A 115 0.47 -15.83 0.08
CA THR A 115 0.28 -17.05 -0.72
C THR A 115 0.94 -16.89 -2.09
N LYS A 116 1.00 -17.99 -2.86
CA LYS A 116 1.39 -17.96 -4.27
C LYS A 116 0.43 -18.76 -5.14
N VAL A 117 0.27 -18.33 -6.39
CA VAL A 117 -0.49 -19.06 -7.41
C VAL A 117 0.27 -19.05 -8.71
N THR A 118 0.30 -20.20 -9.39
CA THR A 118 0.97 -20.37 -10.68
C THR A 118 -0.06 -20.69 -11.75
N LEU A 119 -0.16 -19.84 -12.76
CA LEU A 119 -1.09 -19.95 -13.89
C LEU A 119 -0.56 -20.83 -15.03
N GLY A 120 0.76 -21.03 -15.08
CA GLY A 120 1.39 -21.85 -16.10
C GLY A 120 2.84 -22.12 -15.78
N GLU A 121 3.46 -23.04 -16.51
CA GLU A 121 4.85 -23.42 -16.32
C GLU A 121 5.55 -23.57 -17.65
N VAL A 122 6.86 -23.30 -17.68
CA VAL A 122 7.68 -23.52 -18.87
C VAL A 122 8.09 -24.99 -18.90
N ARG A 123 7.64 -25.73 -19.92
CA ARG A 123 8.07 -27.10 -20.21
C ARG A 123 8.58 -27.18 -21.65
N ASN A 124 9.81 -27.65 -21.82
CA ASN A 124 10.46 -27.81 -23.13
C ASN A 124 10.40 -26.53 -23.98
N GLY A 125 10.66 -25.37 -23.36
CA GLY A 125 10.64 -24.06 -24.04
C GLY A 125 9.24 -23.58 -24.45
N LYS A 126 8.17 -24.14 -23.88
CA LYS A 126 6.78 -23.73 -24.13
C LYS A 126 6.06 -23.49 -22.82
N ILE A 127 5.17 -22.49 -22.79
CA ILE A 127 4.30 -22.24 -21.65
C ILE A 127 3.13 -23.21 -21.72
N VAL A 128 2.96 -24.00 -20.66
CA VAL A 128 1.83 -24.93 -20.46
C VAL A 128 0.91 -24.32 -19.40
N PRO A 129 -0.38 -24.06 -19.71
CA PRO A 129 -1.34 -23.52 -18.74
C PRO A 129 -1.62 -24.52 -17.61
N LEU A 130 -1.99 -23.99 -16.45
CA LEU A 130 -2.49 -24.74 -15.29
C LEU A 130 -3.92 -24.29 -14.96
N PRO A 131 -4.96 -24.70 -15.72
CA PRO A 131 -6.32 -24.16 -15.57
C PRO A 131 -6.91 -24.34 -14.16
N ASN A 132 -6.50 -25.38 -13.44
CA ASN A 132 -6.94 -25.65 -12.07
C ASN A 132 -6.60 -24.52 -11.09
N SER A 133 -5.67 -23.62 -11.42
CA SER A 133 -5.30 -22.49 -10.56
C SER A 133 -6.02 -21.19 -10.92
N PHE A 134 -6.76 -21.14 -12.03
CA PHE A 134 -7.32 -19.89 -12.58
C PHE A 134 -8.40 -19.29 -11.67
N GLU A 135 -9.27 -20.14 -11.14
CA GLU A 135 -10.32 -19.72 -10.19
C GLU A 135 -9.69 -19.16 -8.91
N SER A 136 -8.73 -19.89 -8.33
CA SER A 136 -7.99 -19.47 -7.14
C SER A 136 -7.24 -18.15 -7.36
N PHE A 137 -6.57 -17.99 -8.51
CA PHE A 137 -5.92 -16.74 -8.87
C PHE A 137 -6.91 -15.58 -8.97
N THR A 138 -8.05 -15.80 -9.64
CA THR A 138 -9.09 -14.78 -9.79
C THR A 138 -9.57 -14.33 -8.41
N TYR A 139 -9.91 -15.26 -7.52
CA TYR A 139 -10.34 -14.94 -6.15
C TYR A 139 -9.26 -14.16 -5.38
N LEU A 140 -8.02 -14.64 -5.39
CA LEU A 140 -6.92 -14.03 -4.66
C LEU A 140 -6.55 -12.65 -5.20
N PHE A 141 -6.58 -12.45 -6.51
CA PHE A 141 -6.31 -11.17 -7.13
C PHE A 141 -7.40 -10.15 -6.80
N LYS A 142 -8.67 -10.54 -6.85
CA LYS A 142 -9.79 -9.67 -6.42
C LYS A 142 -9.64 -9.28 -4.95
N TYR A 143 -9.35 -10.25 -4.09
CA TYR A 143 -9.10 -10.01 -2.66
C TYR A 143 -7.87 -9.10 -2.41
N PHE A 144 -6.85 -9.20 -3.26
CA PHE A 144 -5.70 -8.29 -3.24
C PHE A 144 -6.12 -6.86 -3.58
N CYS A 145 -6.97 -6.67 -4.59
CA CYS A 145 -7.44 -5.35 -4.99
C CYS A 145 -8.45 -4.71 -4.01
N THR A 146 -9.11 -5.49 -3.16
CA THR A 146 -10.00 -4.97 -2.11
C THR A 146 -9.26 -4.51 -0.85
N HIS A 147 -7.95 -4.71 -0.74
CA HIS A 147 -7.23 -4.57 0.53
C HIS A 147 -7.16 -3.14 1.10
N LEU A 148 -7.45 -2.10 0.31
CA LEU A 148 -7.63 -0.75 0.84
C LEU A 148 -8.83 -0.64 1.79
N GLU A 149 -9.77 -1.56 1.72
CA GLU A 149 -10.93 -1.63 2.60
C GLU A 149 -10.65 -2.46 3.86
N GLN A 150 -9.40 -2.86 4.12
CA GLN A 150 -9.07 -3.53 5.38
C GLN A 150 -9.23 -2.56 6.55
N THR A 151 -10.45 -2.59 7.09
CA THR A 151 -10.83 -2.21 8.44
C THR A 151 -9.72 -2.64 9.39
N ILE A 152 -9.32 -1.76 10.30
CA ILE A 152 -8.26 -2.06 11.26
C ILE A 152 -8.66 -3.30 12.07
N LYS A 153 -7.99 -4.44 11.83
CA LYS A 153 -8.43 -5.76 12.30
C LYS A 153 -7.99 -6.12 13.71
N SER A 154 -7.16 -5.27 14.33
CA SER A 154 -6.73 -5.48 15.72
C SER A 154 -6.66 -4.18 16.50
N PRO A 155 -7.02 -4.19 17.79
CA PRO A 155 -6.83 -3.04 18.68
C PRO A 155 -5.39 -2.56 18.73
N LYS A 156 -4.40 -3.47 18.64
CA LYS A 156 -2.98 -3.12 18.63
C LYS A 156 -2.60 -2.30 17.40
N GLN A 157 -3.02 -2.74 16.21
CA GLN A 157 -2.77 -2.01 14.96
C GLN A 157 -3.46 -0.64 14.97
N LEU A 158 -4.67 -0.55 15.53
CA LEU A 158 -5.37 0.72 15.72
C LEU A 158 -4.56 1.66 16.63
N ALA A 159 -4.14 1.16 17.78
CA ALA A 159 -3.36 1.93 18.75
C ALA A 159 -2.04 2.43 18.16
N GLU A 160 -1.32 1.59 17.41
CA GLU A 160 -0.07 1.97 16.74
C GLU A 160 -0.28 3.09 15.70
N LEU A 161 -1.35 3.00 14.90
CA LEU A 161 -1.71 4.03 13.92
C LEU A 161 -2.13 5.33 14.61
N MET A 162 -2.99 5.25 15.62
CA MET A 162 -3.42 6.42 16.40
C MET A 162 -2.24 7.11 17.07
N ALA A 163 -1.32 6.35 17.68
CA ALA A 163 -0.12 6.89 18.31
C ALA A 163 0.82 7.55 17.29
N ALA A 164 0.93 7.03 16.07
CA ALA A 164 1.71 7.68 15.01
C ALA A 164 1.07 9.00 14.55
N ARG A 165 -0.25 9.04 14.41
CA ARG A 165 -0.99 10.26 14.01
C ARG A 165 -0.98 11.33 15.10
N ALA A 166 -1.17 10.94 16.36
CA ALA A 166 -1.11 11.85 17.49
C ALA A 166 0.28 12.49 17.63
N ARG A 167 1.36 11.72 17.48
CA ARG A 167 2.73 12.25 17.49
C ARG A 167 2.97 13.25 16.36
N LEU A 168 2.52 12.94 15.14
CA LEU A 168 2.62 13.88 14.02
C LEU A 168 1.88 15.18 14.29
N LEU A 169 0.68 15.10 14.87
CA LEU A 169 -0.12 16.27 15.22
C LEU A 169 0.55 17.11 16.32
N ALA A 170 1.10 16.45 17.36
CA ALA A 170 1.86 17.12 18.40
C ALA A 170 3.07 17.86 17.82
N ASP A 171 3.86 17.21 16.95
CA ASP A 171 5.01 17.85 16.30
C ASP A 171 4.61 19.09 15.47
N ILE A 172 3.44 19.05 14.80
CA ILE A 172 2.94 20.19 14.01
C ILE A 172 2.51 21.35 14.93
N ILE A 173 1.78 21.05 16.00
CA ILE A 173 1.30 22.04 16.97
C ILE A 173 2.48 22.68 17.71
N GLU A 174 3.45 21.89 18.16
CA GLU A 174 4.66 22.37 18.83
C GLU A 174 5.41 23.35 17.93
N LYS A 175 5.65 22.98 16.66
CA LYS A 175 6.34 23.86 15.70
C LYS A 175 5.57 25.14 15.42
N ALA A 176 4.25 25.07 15.30
CA ALA A 176 3.42 26.26 15.10
C ALA A 176 3.53 27.22 16.29
N LEU A 177 3.44 26.70 17.52
CA LEU A 177 3.56 27.51 18.73
C LEU A 177 4.95 28.12 18.90
N LEU A 178 6.02 27.36 18.64
CA LEU A 178 7.39 27.88 18.68
C LEU A 178 7.61 28.98 17.62
N SER A 179 7.05 28.79 16.42
CA SER A 179 7.06 29.82 15.37
C SER A 179 6.36 31.09 15.83
N ASP A 180 5.17 30.98 16.44
CA ASP A 180 4.41 32.13 16.95
C ASP A 180 5.12 32.83 18.13
N GLU A 181 5.94 32.12 18.91
CA GLU A 181 6.81 32.70 19.94
C GLU A 181 7.95 33.50 19.31
N GLU A 182 8.61 32.96 18.28
CA GLU A 182 9.72 33.61 17.57
C GLU A 182 9.27 34.85 16.78
N THR A 183 8.14 34.77 16.07
CA THR A 183 7.63 35.85 15.23
C THR A 183 6.77 36.86 15.98
N GLN A 184 6.51 36.62 17.28
CA GLN A 184 5.55 37.37 18.09
C GLN A 184 4.14 37.43 17.48
N GLU A 185 3.79 36.45 16.66
CA GLU A 185 2.43 36.33 16.13
C GLU A 185 1.46 35.90 17.24
N ASN A 186 0.21 36.36 17.11
CA ASN A 186 -0.85 36.05 18.06
C ASN A 186 -1.90 35.20 17.35
N SER A 187 -1.61 33.90 17.26
CA SER A 187 -2.49 32.93 16.62
C SER A 187 -3.55 32.42 17.61
N SER A 188 -4.66 31.93 17.05
CA SER A 188 -5.70 31.26 17.85
C SER A 188 -5.17 30.04 18.64
N LEU A 189 -4.11 29.40 18.17
CA LEU A 189 -3.50 28.24 18.84
C LEU A 189 -2.70 28.69 20.07
N LYS A 190 -2.00 29.81 19.97
CA LYS A 190 -1.30 30.46 21.08
C LYS A 190 -2.29 30.95 22.15
N ASP A 191 -3.41 31.53 21.74
CA ASP A 191 -4.49 31.91 22.66
C ASP A 191 -5.07 30.70 23.41
N GLN A 192 -5.27 29.57 22.71
CA GLN A 192 -5.70 28.32 23.34
C GLN A 192 -4.68 27.80 24.35
N MET A 193 -3.38 27.84 24.02
CA MET A 193 -2.32 27.46 24.96
C MET A 193 -2.30 28.38 26.18
N ASN A 194 -2.41 29.70 25.98
CA ASN A 194 -2.41 30.67 27.08
C ASN A 194 -3.62 30.47 28.00
N ALA A 195 -4.81 30.26 27.45
CA ALA A 195 -6.00 29.94 28.24
C ALA A 195 -5.82 28.63 29.02
N PHE A 196 -5.24 27.60 28.39
CA PHE A 196 -4.94 26.33 29.05
C PHE A 196 -3.93 26.51 30.19
N LYS A 197 -2.92 27.36 29.97
CA LYS A 197 -1.91 27.71 30.96
C LYS A 197 -2.52 28.43 32.17
N GLU A 198 -3.38 29.41 31.94
CA GLU A 198 -4.04 30.18 33.00
C GLU A 198 -5.01 29.33 33.84
N ILE A 199 -5.75 28.42 33.19
CA ILE A 199 -6.87 27.71 33.84
C ILE A 199 -6.41 26.37 34.47
N LEU A 200 -5.47 25.66 33.83
CA LEU A 200 -5.18 24.26 34.17
C LEU A 200 -3.74 24.04 34.64
N ILE A 201 -2.75 24.41 33.82
CA ILE A 201 -1.34 24.08 34.09
C ILE A 201 -0.46 25.30 33.81
N HIS A 202 -0.18 26.07 34.86
CA HIS A 202 0.52 27.35 34.77
C HIS A 202 1.91 27.28 34.13
N ASP A 203 2.61 26.15 34.24
CA ASP A 203 3.98 26.00 33.74
C ASP A 203 4.08 25.12 32.49
N ILE A 204 2.97 24.99 31.74
CA ILE A 204 2.94 24.18 30.52
C ILE A 204 3.82 24.79 29.42
N THR A 205 4.67 23.95 28.82
CA THR A 205 5.52 24.32 27.68
C THR A 205 4.76 24.08 26.36
N PRO A 206 5.17 24.72 25.24
CA PRO A 206 4.56 24.46 23.93
C PRO A 206 4.50 22.97 23.57
N LYS A 207 5.59 22.25 23.86
CA LYS A 207 5.66 20.80 23.66
C LYS A 207 4.66 20.02 24.51
N ALA A 208 4.61 20.32 25.81
CA ALA A 208 3.70 19.62 26.72
C ALA A 208 2.23 19.91 26.37
N PHE A 209 1.92 21.15 25.96
CA PHE A 209 0.60 21.51 25.45
C PHE A 209 0.27 20.73 24.17
N ALA A 210 1.19 20.71 23.19
CA ALA A 210 1.00 20.01 21.93
C ALA A 210 0.73 18.51 22.11
N ASP A 211 1.49 17.86 23.00
CA ASP A 211 1.30 16.44 23.33
C ASP A 211 -0.09 16.18 23.94
N VAL A 212 -0.50 16.94 24.96
CA VAL A 212 -1.80 16.76 25.61
C VAL A 212 -2.95 17.07 24.66
N TYR A 213 -2.81 18.12 23.84
CA TYR A 213 -3.81 18.53 22.87
C TYR A 213 -4.02 17.47 21.78
N ALA A 214 -2.93 16.97 21.20
CA ALA A 214 -2.98 15.93 20.19
C ALA A 214 -3.53 14.60 20.72
N GLN A 215 -3.17 14.22 21.95
CA GLN A 215 -3.76 13.06 22.63
C GLN A 215 -5.26 13.24 22.85
N THR A 216 -5.69 14.42 23.30
CA THR A 216 -7.12 14.73 23.52
C THR A 216 -7.92 14.60 22.23
N ILE A 217 -7.40 15.10 21.10
CA ILE A 217 -8.04 14.92 19.80
C ILE A 217 -8.10 13.44 19.40
N ALA A 218 -7.00 12.70 19.55
CA ALA A 218 -6.95 11.29 19.20
C ALA A 218 -7.95 10.45 20.02
N TYR A 219 -8.01 10.66 21.34
CA TYR A 219 -8.99 10.01 22.20
C TYR A 219 -10.42 10.47 21.92
N GLY A 220 -10.62 11.77 21.67
CA GLY A 220 -11.94 12.33 21.34
C GLY A 220 -12.52 11.72 20.06
N MET A 221 -11.72 11.63 18.99
CA MET A 221 -12.14 10.99 17.73
C MET A 221 -12.40 9.48 17.92
N PHE A 222 -11.58 8.80 18.71
CA PHE A 222 -11.80 7.38 19.00
C PHE A 222 -13.08 7.15 19.82
N ALA A 223 -13.31 7.94 20.85
CA ALA A 223 -14.53 7.88 21.66
C ALA A 223 -15.77 8.23 20.82
N ALA A 224 -15.70 9.29 20.00
CA ALA A 224 -16.76 9.65 19.08
C ALA A 224 -17.09 8.47 18.15
N ARG A 225 -16.09 7.84 17.55
CA ARG A 225 -16.29 6.69 16.69
C ARG A 225 -16.83 5.45 17.43
N LEU A 226 -16.42 5.24 18.68
CA LEU A 226 -16.90 4.14 19.52
C LEU A 226 -18.39 4.31 19.87
N HIS A 227 -18.84 5.55 20.06
CA HIS A 227 -20.22 5.88 20.41
C HIS A 227 -21.10 6.22 19.18
N ASP A 228 -20.52 6.30 17.99
CA ASP A 228 -21.26 6.49 16.75
C ASP A 228 -22.01 5.20 16.36
N THR A 229 -23.33 5.27 16.40
CA THR A 229 -24.22 4.18 16.03
C THR A 229 -24.40 4.04 14.51
N ASN A 230 -23.91 4.99 13.72
CA ASN A 230 -24.08 4.99 12.27
C ASN A 230 -22.72 4.81 11.57
N LEU A 231 -22.60 3.76 10.75
CA LEU A 231 -21.34 3.39 10.09
C LEU A 231 -21.05 4.21 8.82
N ASP A 232 -22.04 4.94 8.32
CA ASP A 232 -22.01 5.61 7.00
C ASP A 232 -21.88 7.14 7.06
N SER A 233 -21.56 7.71 8.23
CA SER A 233 -21.34 9.17 8.43
C SER A 233 -19.93 9.61 8.03
#